data_AF-A0A4Q6XL16-F1
#
_entry.id   AF-A0A4Q6XL16-F1
#
_cell.length_a   1.000
_cell.length_b   1.000
_cell.length_c   1.000
_cell.angle_alpha   90.00
_cell.angle_beta   90.00
_cell.angle_gamma   90.00
#
_symmetry.space_group_name_H-M   'P 1'
#
loop_
_entity.id
_entity.type
_entity.pdbx_description
1 polymer ?
#
loop_
_entity_poly.entity_id
_entity_poly.type
_entity_poly.pdbx_seq_one_letter_code
_entity_poly.pdbx_strand_id
1 'polypeptide(L)'
;MKKKIFIGTALCLTAILIYFMSQKAIYVDNSPDRERTLKIFPFRDSVVVYIPYQITAHNNRLMPLRLTGIREYARVAPWDHLLFNAQNVEIDELYDPKYNDLWNNYLKQKYRHTIFPFMKRTFYYFRPHVLSGAALGVDSSSFSWDLIRDQLKDLSKNMDIHIDDAMLDSLYDADDGKLFRLRFSKRGYENNFEIDLVAKINRPEQCLVSIRDSIRGMSDAEAKDFMINHVKKPVTEESDQF
;
A
#
# COMPACT_ATOMS: atom_id res chain seq x y z
N MET A 1 2.11 49.45 1.68
CA MET A 1 2.73 48.24 2.28
C MET A 1 1.88 46.98 2.13
N LYS A 2 0.62 46.97 2.61
CA LYS A 2 -0.25 45.78 2.59
C LYS A 2 -0.47 45.14 1.20
N LYS A 3 -0.66 45.94 0.13
CA LYS A 3 -0.80 45.42 -1.25
C LYS A 3 0.45 44.70 -1.76
N LYS A 4 1.65 45.22 -1.47
CA LYS A 4 2.92 44.59 -1.90
C LYS A 4 3.17 43.27 -1.17
N ILE A 5 2.86 43.23 0.13
CA ILE A 5 2.92 41.99 0.92
C ILE A 5 1.94 40.97 0.37
N PHE A 6 0.68 41.35 0.13
CA PHE A 6 -0.33 40.45 -0.43
C PHE A 6 0.08 39.89 -1.81
N ILE A 7 0.56 40.74 -2.72
CA ILE A 7 1.03 40.32 -4.05
C ILE A 7 2.23 39.37 -3.91
N GLY A 8 3.18 39.68 -3.02
CA GLY A 8 4.32 38.81 -2.74
C GLY A 8 3.89 37.43 -2.24
N THR A 9 2.98 37.38 -1.26
CA THR A 9 2.45 36.11 -0.73
C THR A 9 1.69 35.32 -1.80
N ALA A 10 0.87 35.99 -2.62
CA ALA A 10 0.14 35.35 -3.70
C ALA A 10 1.09 34.73 -4.75
N LEU A 11 2.12 35.47 -5.16
CA LEU A 11 3.14 34.97 -6.09
C LEU A 11 3.89 33.76 -5.53
N CYS A 12 4.27 33.79 -4.25
CA CYS A 12 4.90 32.63 -3.59
C CYS A 12 3.97 31.40 -3.58
N LEU A 13 2.69 31.57 -3.23
CA LEU A 13 1.69 30.49 -3.28
C LEU A 13 1.52 29.94 -4.69
N THR A 14 1.44 30.80 -5.70
CA THR A 14 1.34 30.39 -7.10
C THR A 14 2.57 29.62 -7.55
N ALA A 15 3.78 30.09 -7.22
CA ALA A 15 5.01 29.40 -7.55
C ALA A 15 5.09 28.00 -6.90
N ILE A 16 4.68 27.88 -5.63
CA ILE A 16 4.59 26.59 -4.92
C ILE A 16 3.60 25.65 -5.62
N LEU A 17 2.41 26.15 -5.99
CA LEU A 17 1.40 25.35 -6.69
C LEU A 17 1.91 24.89 -8.06
N ILE A 18 2.57 25.76 -8.83
CA ILE A 18 3.17 25.40 -10.13
C ILE A 18 4.24 24.32 -9.94
N TYR A 19 5.11 24.46 -8.94
CA TYR A 19 6.12 23.47 -8.63
C TYR A 19 5.48 22.09 -8.38
N PHE A 20 4.50 22.00 -7.48
CA PHE A 20 3.83 20.73 -7.19
C PHE A 20 3.11 20.15 -8.42
N MET A 21 2.44 20.99 -9.20
CA MET A 21 1.73 20.57 -10.41
C MET A 21 2.67 20.12 -11.54
N SER A 22 3.95 20.51 -11.52
CA SER A 22 4.96 20.06 -12.47
C SER A 22 5.52 18.66 -12.17
N GLN A 23 5.36 18.18 -10.93
CA GLN A 23 5.83 16.87 -10.49
C GLN A 23 4.88 15.75 -10.92
N LYS A 24 5.32 14.49 -10.83
CA LYS A 24 4.45 13.32 -11.01
C LYS A 24 3.22 13.47 -10.10
N ALA A 25 2.01 13.33 -10.66
CA ALA A 25 0.78 13.59 -9.93
C ALA A 25 0.67 12.76 -8.64
N ILE A 26 1.10 11.51 -8.73
CA ILE A 26 1.23 10.55 -7.62
C ILE A 26 2.52 9.78 -7.87
N TYR A 27 3.30 9.56 -6.83
CA TYR A 27 4.42 8.65 -6.88
C TYR A 27 4.67 8.03 -5.51
N VAL A 28 5.41 6.94 -5.48
CA VAL A 28 5.77 6.23 -4.25
C VAL A 28 7.28 6.03 -4.17
N ASP A 29 7.79 6.07 -2.95
CA ASP A 29 9.08 5.51 -2.59
C ASP A 29 8.83 4.22 -1.83
N ASN A 30 9.52 3.14 -2.19
CA ASN A 30 9.40 1.85 -1.53
C ASN A 30 10.78 1.34 -1.14
N SER A 31 10.88 0.82 0.09
CA SER A 31 12.13 0.31 0.62
C SER A 31 11.87 -0.81 1.66
N PRO A 32 12.86 -1.68 1.91
CA PRO A 32 12.85 -2.57 3.07
C PRO A 32 12.67 -1.78 4.37
N ASP A 33 12.02 -2.37 5.36
CA ASP A 33 11.89 -1.78 6.71
C ASP A 33 12.40 -2.75 7.78
N ARG A 34 13.72 -2.75 7.97
CA ARG A 34 14.43 -3.69 8.85
C ARG A 34 14.20 -3.45 10.34
N GLU A 35 13.66 -2.28 10.72
CA GLU A 35 13.41 -1.97 12.13
C GLU A 35 12.13 -2.65 12.63
N ARG A 36 11.23 -3.06 11.73
CA ARG A 36 10.00 -3.75 12.10
C ARG A 36 10.21 -5.25 12.20
N THR A 37 9.57 -5.83 13.21
CA THR A 37 9.53 -7.28 13.35
C THR A 37 8.67 -7.91 12.25
N LEU A 38 9.13 -9.08 11.80
CA LEU A 38 8.44 -9.93 10.83
C LEU A 38 7.10 -10.42 11.39
N LYS A 39 6.13 -10.65 10.51
CA LYS A 39 4.87 -11.33 10.87
C LYS A 39 4.97 -12.79 10.44
N ILE A 40 4.50 -13.73 11.27
CA ILE A 40 4.72 -15.15 11.01
C ILE A 40 3.41 -15.89 11.21
N PHE A 41 3.02 -16.67 10.21
CA PHE A 41 1.77 -17.41 10.21
C PHE A 41 2.05 -18.89 9.99
N PRO A 42 1.34 -19.79 10.71
CA PRO A 42 1.42 -21.21 10.41
C PRO A 42 0.77 -21.48 9.06
N PHE A 43 1.39 -22.33 8.26
CA PHE A 43 0.83 -22.80 7.00
C PHE A 43 1.21 -24.26 6.76
N ARG A 44 0.34 -25.18 7.19
CA ARG A 44 0.61 -26.64 7.13
C ARG A 44 1.93 -26.96 7.85
N ASP A 45 2.86 -27.65 7.21
CA ASP A 45 4.22 -27.97 7.66
C ASP A 45 5.24 -26.83 7.43
N SER A 46 4.75 -25.69 6.95
CA SER A 46 5.51 -24.49 6.62
C SER A 46 5.04 -23.32 7.48
N VAL A 47 5.76 -22.22 7.37
CA VAL A 47 5.35 -20.92 7.88
C VAL A 47 5.33 -19.89 6.76
N VAL A 48 4.41 -18.94 6.83
CA VAL A 48 4.46 -17.74 6.01
C VAL A 48 5.16 -16.66 6.80
N VAL A 49 6.33 -16.25 6.34
CA VAL A 49 7.09 -15.12 6.85
C VAL A 49 6.73 -13.89 6.04
N TYR A 50 6.17 -12.91 6.71
CA TYR A 50 5.81 -11.62 6.16
C TYR A 50 6.95 -10.65 6.45
N ILE A 51 7.70 -10.28 5.41
CA ILE A 51 8.79 -9.31 5.53
C ILE A 51 8.27 -7.88 5.35
N PRO A 52 8.68 -6.93 6.22
CA PRO A 52 8.18 -5.57 6.24
C PRO A 52 8.82 -4.70 5.15
N TYR A 53 7.98 -3.86 4.56
CA TYR A 53 8.36 -2.79 3.66
C TYR A 53 7.75 -1.48 4.13
N GLN A 54 8.48 -0.40 3.89
CA GLN A 54 7.97 0.94 4.00
C GLN A 54 7.55 1.43 2.61
N ILE A 55 6.43 2.13 2.56
CA ILE A 55 5.99 2.85 1.37
C ILE A 55 5.58 4.27 1.70
N THR A 56 6.25 5.23 1.06
CA THR A 56 5.93 6.65 1.19
C THR A 56 5.20 7.10 -0.06
N ALA A 57 3.89 7.31 0.05
CA ALA A 57 3.07 7.80 -1.04
C ALA A 57 3.02 9.32 -1.03
N HIS A 58 3.32 9.93 -2.17
CA HIS A 58 3.31 11.37 -2.38
C HIS A 58 2.12 11.77 -3.24
N ASN A 59 1.40 12.81 -2.81
CA ASN A 59 0.23 13.32 -3.50
C ASN A 59 0.47 14.76 -3.94
N ASN A 60 0.80 14.97 -5.22
CA ASN A 60 0.99 16.31 -5.78
C ASN A 60 -0.31 16.88 -6.39
N ARG A 61 -1.47 16.27 -6.10
CA ARG A 61 -2.77 16.71 -6.59
C ARG A 61 -3.45 17.62 -5.56
N LEU A 62 -4.37 18.45 -6.05
CA LEU A 62 -5.27 19.27 -5.22
C LEU A 62 -6.33 18.47 -4.43
N MET A 63 -6.43 17.16 -4.66
CA MET A 63 -7.45 16.31 -4.04
C MET A 63 -6.81 15.28 -3.11
N PRO A 64 -7.43 14.96 -1.97
CA PRO A 64 -6.93 13.89 -1.11
C PRO A 64 -7.05 12.54 -1.80
N LEU A 65 -6.09 11.66 -1.53
CA LEU A 65 -6.10 10.27 -1.96
C LEU A 65 -6.31 9.37 -0.75
N ARG A 66 -6.98 8.23 -0.94
CA ARG A 66 -7.03 7.17 0.06
C ARG A 66 -6.36 5.93 -0.50
N LEU A 67 -5.33 5.44 0.17
CA LEU A 67 -4.76 4.13 -0.13
C LEU A 67 -5.76 3.05 0.31
N THR A 68 -6.19 2.22 -0.63
CA THR A 68 -7.21 1.18 -0.40
C THR A 68 -6.66 -0.23 -0.55
N GLY A 69 -5.38 -0.37 -0.89
CA GLY A 69 -4.76 -1.67 -0.99
C GLY A 69 -3.44 -1.62 -1.75
N ILE A 70 -2.62 -2.62 -1.46
CA ILE A 70 -1.45 -3.00 -2.22
C ILE A 70 -1.73 -4.42 -2.73
N ARG A 71 -1.36 -4.73 -3.98
CA ARG A 71 -1.54 -6.06 -4.58
C ARG A 71 -0.32 -6.47 -5.38
N GLU A 72 0.04 -7.74 -5.31
CA GLU A 72 0.98 -8.35 -6.26
C GLU A 72 0.25 -8.74 -7.54
N TYR A 73 0.94 -8.64 -8.68
CA TYR A 73 0.38 -9.01 -9.98
C TYR A 73 0.13 -10.53 -10.13
N ALA A 74 0.77 -11.36 -9.30
CA ALA A 74 0.92 -12.79 -9.55
C ALA A 74 0.15 -13.74 -8.59
N ARG A 75 -0.77 -13.27 -7.72
CA ARG A 75 -1.46 -14.17 -6.79
C ARG A 75 -2.98 -14.09 -6.75
N VAL A 76 -3.55 -15.30 -6.69
CA VAL A 76 -4.96 -15.70 -6.48
C VAL A 76 -5.18 -16.17 -5.03
N ALA A 77 -4.21 -15.94 -4.12
CA ALA A 77 -4.26 -16.42 -2.75
C ALA A 77 -4.95 -15.40 -1.82
N PRO A 78 -5.73 -15.82 -0.81
CA PRO A 78 -6.55 -14.97 0.05
C PRO A 78 -5.75 -14.12 1.07
N TRP A 79 -4.44 -14.01 0.90
CA TRP A 79 -3.55 -13.35 1.83
C TRP A 79 -3.24 -11.96 1.29
N ASP A 80 -4.17 -11.03 1.51
CA ASP A 80 -3.97 -9.62 1.18
C ASP A 80 -2.74 -9.08 1.93
N HIS A 81 -2.05 -8.11 1.32
CA HIS A 81 -0.95 -7.43 2.01
C HIS A 81 -1.47 -6.80 3.29
N LEU A 82 -0.88 -7.17 4.42
CA LEU A 82 -1.14 -6.50 5.68
C LEU A 82 -0.62 -5.07 5.58
N LEU A 83 -1.49 -4.08 5.70
CA LEU A 83 -1.18 -2.68 5.47
C LEU A 83 -1.42 -1.89 6.76
N PHE A 84 -0.42 -1.14 7.22
CA PHE A 84 -0.43 -0.41 8.48
C PHE A 84 -0.06 1.05 8.26
N ASN A 85 -0.57 1.94 9.12
CA ASN A 85 -0.18 3.34 9.13
C ASN A 85 1.08 3.58 9.99
N ALA A 86 1.56 4.83 10.01
CA ALA A 86 2.69 5.25 10.85
C ALA A 86 2.49 5.05 12.37
N GLN A 87 1.27 4.77 12.83
CA GLN A 87 0.91 4.47 14.22
C GLN A 87 0.75 2.97 14.47
N ASN A 88 1.19 2.12 13.52
CA ASN A 88 1.10 0.66 13.58
C ASN A 88 -0.33 0.10 13.62
N VAL A 89 -1.32 0.91 13.22
CA VAL A 89 -2.72 0.46 13.13
C VAL A 89 -2.98 -0.05 11.73
N GLU A 90 -3.54 -1.25 11.64
CA GLU A 90 -3.96 -1.86 10.38
C GLU A 90 -4.97 -0.94 9.67
N ILE A 91 -4.76 -0.77 8.37
CA ILE A 91 -5.48 0.16 7.53
C ILE A 91 -6.79 -0.50 7.11
N ASP A 92 -6.73 -1.74 6.63
CA ASP A 92 -7.88 -2.55 6.28
C ASP A 92 -8.38 -3.32 7.52
N GLU A 93 -8.96 -2.60 8.48
CA GLU A 93 -9.53 -3.20 9.69
C GLU A 93 -10.46 -4.37 9.34
N LEU A 94 -10.11 -5.56 9.85
CA LEU A 94 -11.09 -6.54 10.30
C LEU A 94 -12.10 -5.80 11.18
N TYR A 95 -13.33 -5.66 10.71
CA TYR A 95 -14.42 -4.99 11.41
C TYR A 95 -14.73 -5.75 12.71
N ASP A 96 -14.02 -5.46 13.80
CA ASP A 96 -14.29 -6.02 15.12
C ASP A 96 -15.03 -4.98 15.98
N PRO A 97 -16.35 -5.16 16.19
CA PRO A 97 -17.17 -4.25 16.98
C PRO A 97 -16.72 -4.11 18.44
N LYS A 98 -15.91 -5.04 18.98
CA LYS A 98 -15.43 -4.98 20.37
C LYS A 98 -14.36 -3.93 20.63
N TYR A 99 -13.74 -3.36 19.58
CA TYR A 99 -12.70 -2.33 19.72
C TYR A 99 -13.20 -0.91 19.37
N ASN A 100 -14.53 -0.74 19.31
CA ASN A 100 -15.20 0.57 19.19
C ASN A 100 -14.95 1.53 20.35
N ASP A 101 -14.24 1.11 21.41
CA ASP A 101 -13.85 1.99 22.52
C ASP A 101 -12.80 3.05 22.11
N LEU A 102 -12.30 3.02 20.87
CA LEU A 102 -11.43 4.05 20.28
C LEU A 102 -12.17 5.28 19.71
N TRP A 103 -13.38 5.58 20.18
CA TRP A 103 -14.06 6.86 19.90
C TRP A 103 -13.21 8.10 20.26
N ASN A 104 -12.19 7.95 21.13
CA ASN A 104 -11.26 9.01 21.49
C ASN A 104 -10.35 9.50 20.34
N ASN A 105 -10.35 8.84 19.17
CA ASN A 105 -9.55 9.30 18.02
C ASN A 105 -10.23 9.07 16.66
N TYR A 106 -11.53 9.41 16.58
CA TYR A 106 -12.32 9.36 15.33
C TYR A 106 -11.57 9.92 14.10
N LEU A 107 -10.84 11.04 14.26
CA LEU A 107 -10.08 11.63 13.15
C LEU A 107 -8.90 10.75 12.71
N LYS A 108 -8.20 10.09 13.65
CA LYS A 108 -7.11 9.16 13.29
C LYS A 108 -7.65 7.98 12.51
N GLN A 109 -8.77 7.39 12.93
CA GLN A 109 -9.41 6.30 12.20
C GLN A 109 -9.93 6.78 10.84
N LYS A 110 -10.71 7.87 10.81
CA LYS A 110 -11.31 8.43 9.59
C LYS A 110 -10.28 8.72 8.50
N TYR A 111 -9.11 9.22 8.88
CA TYR A 111 -8.07 9.64 7.96
C TYR A 111 -6.87 8.71 7.93
N ARG A 112 -6.91 7.49 8.50
CA ARG A 112 -5.74 6.58 8.57
C ARG A 112 -5.15 6.21 7.19
N HIS A 113 -6.01 6.18 6.17
CA HIS A 113 -5.65 5.88 4.77
C HIS A 113 -5.31 7.13 3.94
N THR A 114 -5.56 8.32 4.47
CA THR A 114 -5.63 9.54 3.66
C THR A 114 -4.26 10.18 3.48
N ILE A 115 -3.94 10.50 2.22
CA ILE A 115 -2.80 11.32 1.83
C ILE A 115 -3.38 12.66 1.35
N PHE A 116 -3.17 13.72 2.14
CA PHE A 116 -3.71 15.05 1.82
C PHE A 116 -3.03 15.67 0.59
N PRO A 117 -3.68 16.67 -0.05
CA PRO A 117 -3.08 17.42 -1.15
C PRO A 117 -1.70 17.98 -0.80
N PHE A 118 -0.75 17.83 -1.71
CA PHE A 118 0.64 18.31 -1.58
C PHE A 118 1.38 17.77 -0.35
N MET A 119 0.96 16.61 0.13
CA MET A 119 1.56 15.94 1.28
C MET A 119 2.03 14.56 0.88
N LYS A 120 2.92 14.02 1.70
CA LYS A 120 3.32 12.62 1.66
C LYS A 120 2.87 11.90 2.92
N ARG A 121 2.68 10.59 2.81
CA ARG A 121 2.38 9.75 3.96
C ARG A 121 3.07 8.40 3.83
N THR A 122 3.61 7.96 4.94
CA THR A 122 4.25 6.65 5.07
C THR A 122 3.25 5.64 5.58
N PHE A 123 3.28 4.48 4.93
CA PHE A 123 2.58 3.26 5.29
C PHE A 123 3.58 2.12 5.34
N TYR A 124 3.18 1.05 5.99
CA TYR A 124 3.97 -0.17 6.08
C TYR A 124 3.15 -1.32 5.56
N TYR A 125 3.76 -2.18 4.77
CA TYR A 125 3.09 -3.36 4.31
C TYR A 125 4.02 -4.56 4.38
N PHE A 126 3.42 -5.73 4.37
CA PHE A 126 4.17 -6.96 4.48
C PHE A 126 4.04 -7.80 3.22
N ARG A 127 5.17 -8.39 2.78
CA ARG A 127 5.21 -9.33 1.67
C ARG A 127 5.40 -10.76 2.18
N PRO A 128 4.52 -11.70 1.79
CA PRO A 128 4.58 -13.07 2.28
C PRO A 128 5.61 -13.92 1.52
N HIS A 129 6.42 -14.66 2.26
CA HIS A 129 7.31 -15.70 1.79
C HIS A 129 6.99 -17.00 2.51
N VAL A 130 6.94 -18.13 1.81
CA VAL A 130 6.66 -19.43 2.44
C VAL A 130 7.99 -20.11 2.71
N LEU A 131 8.28 -20.38 3.97
CA LEU A 131 9.47 -21.12 4.42
C LEU A 131 9.05 -22.42 5.07
N SER A 132 9.84 -23.48 4.89
CA SER A 132 9.60 -24.73 5.63
C SER A 132 9.79 -24.50 7.13
N GLY A 133 8.91 -25.05 7.96
CA GLY A 133 9.05 -24.97 9.43
C GLY A 133 10.37 -25.57 9.91
N ALA A 134 10.85 -26.62 9.23
CA ALA A 134 12.14 -27.24 9.50
C ALA A 134 13.32 -26.28 9.27
N ALA A 135 13.24 -25.41 8.26
CA ALA A 135 14.30 -24.43 7.96
C ALA A 135 14.42 -23.36 9.06
N LEU A 136 13.34 -23.12 9.80
CA LEU A 136 13.29 -22.19 10.92
C LEU A 136 13.37 -22.87 12.30
N GLY A 137 13.48 -24.21 12.34
CA GLY A 137 13.48 -24.97 13.59
C GLY A 137 12.19 -24.84 14.41
N VAL A 138 11.06 -24.52 13.77
CA VAL A 138 9.77 -24.31 14.44
C VAL A 138 8.71 -25.28 13.92
N ASP A 139 7.91 -25.82 14.84
CA ASP A 139 6.69 -26.55 14.54
C ASP A 139 5.52 -25.56 14.39
N SER A 140 5.01 -25.41 13.18
CA SER A 140 3.87 -24.52 12.86
C SER A 140 2.59 -24.88 13.63
N SER A 141 2.44 -26.14 14.07
CA SER A 141 1.29 -26.56 14.87
C SER A 141 1.30 -26.00 16.31
N SER A 142 2.45 -25.49 16.76
CA SER A 142 2.62 -24.93 18.11
C SER A 142 2.15 -23.48 18.25
N PHE A 143 1.77 -22.81 17.15
CA PHE A 143 1.38 -21.40 17.21
C PHE A 143 -0.02 -21.18 17.80
N SER A 144 -0.11 -20.23 18.73
CA SER A 144 -1.39 -19.77 19.30
C SER A 144 -2.13 -18.86 18.31
N TRP A 145 -3.37 -19.22 17.98
CA TRP A 145 -4.25 -18.38 17.16
C TRP A 145 -4.55 -17.01 17.78
N ASP A 146 -4.57 -16.90 19.11
CA ASP A 146 -4.77 -15.62 19.78
C ASP A 146 -3.53 -14.71 19.61
N LEU A 147 -2.33 -15.27 19.72
CA LEU A 147 -1.08 -14.54 19.47
C LEU A 147 -0.98 -14.09 18.01
N ILE A 148 -1.36 -14.95 17.06
CA ILE A 148 -1.44 -14.61 15.63
C ILE A 148 -2.40 -13.45 15.40
N ARG A 149 -3.60 -13.52 15.98
CA ARG A 149 -4.64 -12.49 15.84
C ARG A 149 -4.18 -11.15 16.42
N ASP A 150 -3.52 -11.17 17.57
CA ASP A 150 -3.00 -9.95 18.19
C ASP A 150 -1.83 -9.37 17.40
N GLN A 151 -0.98 -10.22 16.84
CA GLN A 151 0.08 -9.83 15.91
C GLN A 151 -0.48 -9.15 14.65
N LEU A 152 -1.62 -9.60 14.12
CA LEU A 152 -2.29 -8.96 12.97
C LEU A 152 -2.83 -7.57 13.29
N LYS A 153 -3.31 -7.35 14.50
CA LYS A 153 -3.91 -6.08 14.91
C LYS A 153 -2.90 -4.95 15.08
N ASP A 154 -1.72 -5.27 15.61
CA ASP A 154 -0.70 -4.29 15.97
C ASP A 154 0.73 -4.81 15.72
N LEU A 155 1.58 -3.96 15.17
CA LEU A 155 3.00 -4.23 14.99
C LEU A 155 3.77 -4.43 16.30
N SER A 156 3.23 -3.98 17.43
CA SER A 156 3.84 -4.15 18.75
C SER A 156 3.84 -5.60 19.27
N LYS A 157 2.93 -6.46 18.76
CA LYS A 157 2.79 -7.86 19.18
C LYS A 157 3.44 -8.78 18.16
N ASN A 158 4.43 -9.56 18.58
CA ASN A 158 5.18 -10.45 17.69
C ASN A 158 5.47 -11.81 18.34
N MET A 159 5.69 -12.81 17.48
CA MET A 159 6.18 -14.11 17.89
C MET A 159 7.69 -14.06 18.15
N ASP A 160 8.15 -14.90 19.07
CA ASP A 160 9.57 -15.09 19.36
C ASP A 160 10.17 -16.11 18.38
N ILE A 161 10.38 -15.67 17.14
CA ILE A 161 11.03 -16.48 16.10
C ILE A 161 12.15 -15.63 15.52
N HIS A 162 13.36 -16.17 15.62
CA HIS A 162 14.54 -15.54 15.06
C HIS A 162 14.70 -15.92 13.58
N ILE A 163 14.79 -14.91 12.72
CA ILE A 163 15.21 -15.05 11.33
C ILE A 163 16.50 -14.25 11.24
N ASP A 164 17.58 -14.91 10.83
CA ASP A 164 18.88 -14.27 10.73
C ASP A 164 18.93 -13.26 9.57
N ASP A 165 19.87 -12.32 9.66
CA ASP A 165 20.00 -11.23 8.71
C ASP A 165 20.29 -11.72 7.28
N ALA A 166 21.01 -12.83 7.12
CA ALA A 166 21.34 -13.37 5.80
C ALA A 166 20.12 -13.97 5.10
N MET A 167 19.26 -14.67 5.85
CA MET A 167 17.98 -15.14 5.35
C MET A 167 17.08 -13.95 5.00
N LEU A 168 17.01 -12.94 5.87
CA LEU A 168 16.22 -11.73 5.61
C LEU A 168 16.69 -10.99 4.34
N ASP A 169 18.00 -10.85 4.16
CA ASP A 169 18.60 -10.28 2.95
C ASP A 169 18.20 -11.06 1.71
N SER A 170 18.28 -12.39 1.75
CA SER A 170 17.84 -13.23 0.63
C SER A 170 16.36 -13.05 0.29
N LEU A 171 15.49 -12.79 1.27
CA LEU A 171 14.06 -12.56 1.02
C LEU A 171 13.81 -11.18 0.39
N TYR A 172 14.56 -10.15 0.81
CA TYR A 172 14.51 -8.84 0.17
C TYR A 172 15.06 -8.86 -1.26
N ASP A 173 16.19 -9.54 -1.47
CA ASP A 173 16.78 -9.73 -2.81
C ASP A 173 15.83 -10.49 -3.73
N ALA A 174 15.13 -11.49 -3.20
CA ALA A 174 14.12 -12.24 -3.95
C ALA A 174 12.95 -11.36 -4.41
N ASP A 175 12.67 -10.24 -3.73
CA ASP A 175 11.58 -9.32 -4.07
C ASP A 175 12.02 -8.09 -4.87
N ASP A 176 13.31 -7.78 -4.91
CA ASP A 176 13.83 -6.61 -5.63
C ASP A 176 13.37 -6.57 -7.09
N GLY A 177 12.91 -5.41 -7.54
CA GLY A 177 12.43 -5.21 -8.91
C GLY A 177 11.09 -5.86 -9.25
N LYS A 178 10.47 -6.65 -8.36
CA LYS A 178 9.13 -7.20 -8.61
C LYS A 178 8.07 -6.10 -8.71
N LEU A 179 7.08 -6.33 -9.57
CA LEU A 179 5.95 -5.43 -9.74
C LEU A 179 4.95 -5.55 -8.59
N PHE A 180 4.44 -4.41 -8.15
CA PHE A 180 3.29 -4.32 -7.27
C PHE A 180 2.39 -3.16 -7.70
N ARG A 181 1.11 -3.25 -7.31
CA ARG A 181 0.09 -2.25 -7.63
C ARG A 181 -0.43 -1.64 -6.34
N LEU A 182 -0.40 -0.32 -6.26
CA LEU A 182 -1.16 0.42 -5.26
C LEU A 182 -2.48 0.88 -5.85
N ARG A 183 -3.53 0.76 -5.06
CA ARG A 183 -4.86 1.26 -5.42
C ARG A 183 -5.22 2.46 -4.58
N PHE A 184 -5.65 3.53 -5.26
CA PHE A 184 -6.14 4.74 -4.62
C PHE A 184 -7.60 5.00 -5.00
N SER A 185 -8.41 5.36 -4.01
CA SER A 185 -9.76 5.88 -4.24
C SER A 185 -9.81 7.40 -4.07
N LYS A 186 -10.69 8.04 -4.86
CA LYS A 186 -11.14 9.41 -4.60
C LYS A 186 -12.25 9.36 -3.55
N ARG A 187 -12.25 10.33 -2.65
CA ARG A 187 -13.13 10.38 -1.46
C ARG A 187 -14.63 10.17 -1.78
N GLY A 188 -15.28 9.23 -1.09
CA GLY A 188 -16.66 9.42 -0.59
C GLY A 188 -17.82 8.67 -1.22
N TYR A 189 -17.68 7.92 -2.32
CA TYR A 189 -18.82 7.17 -2.90
C TYR A 189 -18.36 5.87 -3.59
N GLU A 190 -19.20 4.85 -3.51
CA GLU A 190 -19.03 3.47 -4.02
C GLU A 190 -18.89 3.36 -5.56
N ASN A 191 -18.89 4.47 -6.29
CA ASN A 191 -18.76 4.52 -7.76
C ASN A 191 -17.37 5.06 -8.18
N ASN A 192 -16.32 4.39 -7.69
CA ASN A 192 -14.93 4.81 -7.72
C ASN A 192 -14.29 4.74 -9.12
N PHE A 193 -13.82 5.88 -9.64
CA PHE A 193 -12.66 5.85 -10.54
C PHE A 193 -11.43 5.55 -9.68
N GLU A 194 -11.05 4.28 -9.62
CA GLU A 194 -9.81 3.83 -9.00
C GLU A 194 -8.62 4.37 -9.81
N ILE A 195 -7.61 4.87 -9.09
CA ILE A 195 -6.33 5.21 -9.68
C ILE A 195 -5.37 4.13 -9.22
N ASP A 196 -4.80 3.40 -10.16
CA ASP A 196 -3.77 2.42 -9.88
C ASP A 196 -2.39 3.05 -10.13
N LEU A 197 -1.43 2.74 -9.28
CA LEU A 197 -0.02 3.00 -9.51
C LEU A 197 0.69 1.66 -9.52
N VAL A 198 1.25 1.30 -10.66
CA VAL A 198 2.12 0.13 -10.80
C VAL A 198 3.55 0.59 -10.55
N ALA A 199 4.28 -0.09 -9.67
CA ALA A 199 5.65 0.25 -9.32
C ALA A 199 6.50 -1.02 -9.16
N LYS A 200 7.83 -0.87 -9.26
CA LYS A 200 8.80 -1.93 -8.95
C LYS A 200 9.34 -1.75 -7.53
N ILE A 201 9.47 -2.85 -6.79
CA ILE A 201 10.01 -2.85 -5.42
C ILE A 201 11.45 -2.34 -5.44
N ASN A 202 11.78 -1.43 -4.52
CA ASN A 202 13.12 -0.82 -4.36
C ASN A 202 13.66 -0.11 -5.62
N ARG A 203 12.77 0.27 -6.53
CA ARG A 203 13.11 0.81 -7.85
C ARG A 203 12.28 2.07 -8.15
N PRO A 204 12.85 3.12 -8.79
CA PRO A 204 12.13 4.36 -9.09
C PRO A 204 11.04 4.20 -10.18
N GLU A 205 11.08 3.11 -10.94
CA GLU A 205 10.18 2.76 -12.03
C GLU A 205 8.75 2.60 -11.53
N GLN A 206 7.86 3.43 -12.08
CA GLN A 206 6.44 3.42 -11.73
C GLN A 206 5.61 4.09 -12.82
N CYS A 207 4.39 3.59 -13.01
CA CYS A 207 3.43 4.11 -13.95
C CYS A 207 2.05 4.26 -13.32
N LEU A 208 1.45 5.43 -13.56
CA LEU A 208 0.08 5.71 -13.17
C LEU A 208 -0.88 5.12 -14.20
N VAL A 209 -1.73 4.20 -13.75
CA VAL A 209 -2.77 3.59 -14.56
C VAL A 209 -4.11 4.17 -14.12
N SER A 210 -4.74 4.92 -15.01
CA SER A 210 -6.04 5.55 -14.78
C SER A 210 -7.01 5.01 -15.82
N ILE A 211 -8.04 4.28 -15.38
CA ILE A 211 -9.06 3.70 -16.26
C ILE A 211 -9.66 4.77 -17.17
N ARG A 212 -9.85 6.00 -16.64
CA ARG A 212 -10.37 7.14 -17.41
C ARG A 212 -9.44 7.57 -18.54
N ASP A 213 -8.12 7.50 -18.33
CA ASP A 213 -7.15 7.83 -19.35
C ASP A 213 -7.02 6.70 -20.38
N SER A 214 -7.20 5.44 -19.96
CA SER A 214 -7.23 4.27 -20.84
C SER A 214 -8.44 4.24 -21.78
N ILE A 215 -9.60 4.77 -21.37
CA ILE A 215 -10.81 4.84 -22.22
C ILE A 215 -10.96 6.18 -22.96
N ARG A 216 -9.99 7.09 -22.82
CA ARG A 216 -10.07 8.41 -23.43
C ARG A 216 -9.94 8.29 -24.94
N GLY A 217 -11.01 8.62 -25.65
CA GLY A 217 -11.07 8.54 -27.12
C GLY A 217 -11.71 7.25 -27.65
N MET A 218 -12.11 6.33 -26.76
CA MET A 218 -12.96 5.20 -27.13
C MET A 218 -14.42 5.65 -27.33
N SER A 219 -15.14 4.95 -28.19
CA SER A 219 -16.60 5.04 -28.25
C SER A 219 -17.25 4.45 -27.00
N ASP A 220 -18.52 4.78 -26.75
CA ASP A 220 -19.27 4.26 -25.59
C ASP A 220 -19.31 2.72 -25.55
N ALA A 221 -19.37 2.07 -26.73
CA ALA A 221 -19.35 0.62 -26.84
C ALA A 221 -17.99 0.03 -26.48
N GLU A 222 -16.90 0.61 -26.98
CA GLU A 222 -15.52 0.19 -26.69
C GLU A 222 -15.15 0.46 -25.24
N ALA A 223 -15.53 1.61 -24.68
CA ALA A 223 -15.32 1.92 -23.27
C ALA A 223 -16.07 0.96 -22.36
N LYS A 224 -17.32 0.59 -22.72
CA LYS A 224 -18.11 -0.38 -21.96
C LYS A 224 -17.50 -1.78 -22.04
N ASP A 225 -17.06 -2.22 -23.21
CA ASP A 225 -16.39 -3.52 -23.38
C ASP A 225 -15.04 -3.56 -22.65
N PHE A 226 -14.24 -2.48 -22.75
CA PHE A 226 -13.00 -2.31 -22.00
C PHE A 226 -13.24 -2.38 -20.49
N MET A 227 -14.23 -1.66 -19.96
CA MET A 227 -14.56 -1.72 -18.53
C MET A 227 -15.03 -3.12 -18.11
N ILE A 228 -15.88 -3.79 -18.90
CA ILE A 228 -16.33 -5.16 -18.63
C ILE A 228 -15.15 -6.12 -18.60
N ASN A 229 -14.20 -5.98 -19.53
CA ASN A 229 -13.00 -6.81 -19.60
C ASN A 229 -11.97 -6.47 -18.50
N HIS A 230 -11.82 -5.21 -18.13
CA HIS A 230 -10.93 -4.76 -17.04
C HIS A 230 -11.44 -5.21 -15.66
N VAL A 231 -12.76 -5.32 -15.49
CA VAL A 231 -13.38 -5.86 -14.27
C VAL A 231 -13.36 -7.40 -14.26
N LYS A 232 -13.41 -8.07 -15.43
CA LYS A 232 -13.47 -9.54 -15.55
C LYS A 232 -12.11 -10.24 -15.73
N LYS A 233 -11.08 -9.55 -16.23
CA LYS A 233 -9.76 -10.14 -16.43
C LYS A 233 -8.82 -9.67 -15.31
N PRO A 234 -8.12 -10.57 -14.60
CA PRO A 234 -6.84 -10.16 -14.01
C PRO A 234 -6.00 -9.63 -15.16
N VAL A 235 -5.56 -8.37 -15.07
CA VAL A 235 -4.76 -7.72 -16.11
C VAL A 235 -3.48 -8.54 -16.28
N THR A 236 -3.41 -9.38 -17.30
CA THR A 236 -2.22 -10.10 -17.71
C THR A 236 -1.73 -9.49 -19.02
N GLU A 237 -0.42 -9.25 -19.08
CA GLU A 237 0.43 -9.06 -20.27
C GLU A 237 0.77 -7.64 -20.76
N GLU A 238 -0.03 -6.58 -20.56
CA GLU A 238 0.39 -5.24 -21.07
C GLU A 238 1.28 -4.42 -20.11
N SER A 239 1.43 -4.83 -18.85
CA SER A 239 2.34 -4.18 -17.89
C SER A 239 3.76 -4.73 -17.90
N ASP A 240 4.02 -5.80 -18.67
CA ASP A 240 5.35 -6.43 -18.77
C ASP A 240 6.32 -5.60 -19.63
N GLN A 241 5.85 -4.48 -20.20
CA GLN A 241 6.62 -3.59 -21.07
C GLN A 241 7.05 -2.26 -20.39
N PHE A 242 6.95 -2.15 -19.06
CA PHE A 242 7.60 -1.05 -18.30
C PHE A 242 9.06 -1.32 -17.95
#